data_AF-A0A4Y2WBN6-F1
#
_entry.id   AF-A0A4Y2WBN6-F1
#
_cell.length_a   1.000
_cell.length_b   1.000
_cell.length_c   1.000
_cell.angle_alpha   90.00
_cell.angle_beta   90.00
_cell.angle_gamma   90.00
#
_symmetry.space_group_name_H-M   'P 1'
#
loop_
_entity.id
_entity.type
_entity.pdbx_description
1 polymer ?
#
loop_
_entity_poly.entity_id
_entity_poly.type
_entity_poly.pdbx_seq_one_letter_code
_entity_poly.pdbx_strand_id
1 'polypeptide(L)'
;MPLVAFNNIECDLPGIDSTNLSCVQKYLLYICRAVSSGVCSSDLAKRQPGTLKLARWLTTENRILRLYILTANPSNELITLVVFILRVEAPSWFRIKVHHSIMDGASNLLHFIRSTLYSPKKYQDKIEPVSSCNAYFEAPEHMRLAMLTDERCHIRKLASRQIIKARVIDPDDNCVHRFFIPAVNFRATDYVDLIDWQACNVTPPTILRQINSHELLKMIQDYVPMDGWNFIKFPSHTQIVERIVKLFTEASRK
;
A
#
# COMPACT_ATOMS: atom_id res chain seq x y z
N MET A 1 31.05 14.21 -1.41
CA MET A 1 31.21 14.33 -2.87
C MET A 1 30.37 15.51 -3.34
N PRO A 2 30.87 16.33 -4.27
CA PRO A 2 30.10 17.44 -4.85
C PRO A 2 28.92 16.91 -5.67
N LEU A 3 27.87 17.72 -5.77
CA LEU A 3 26.75 17.48 -6.69
C LEU A 3 27.27 17.47 -8.13
N VAL A 4 26.77 16.52 -8.92
CA VAL A 4 27.05 16.41 -10.36
C VAL A 4 25.76 16.67 -11.13
N ALA A 5 25.87 16.95 -12.43
CA ALA A 5 24.70 16.95 -13.30
C ALA A 5 24.12 15.54 -13.38
N PHE A 6 22.80 15.41 -13.22
CA PHE A 6 22.06 14.15 -13.32
C PHE A 6 20.77 14.36 -14.11
N ASN A 7 20.26 13.31 -14.75
CA ASN A 7 19.01 13.37 -15.49
C ASN A 7 17.82 13.31 -14.53
N ASN A 8 16.77 14.06 -14.85
CA ASN A 8 15.52 13.99 -14.10
C ASN A 8 14.78 12.68 -14.41
N ILE A 9 14.11 12.13 -13.40
CA ILE A 9 13.28 10.93 -13.53
C ILE A 9 11.93 11.21 -12.89
N GLU A 10 10.87 11.05 -13.68
CA GLU A 10 9.50 11.29 -13.25
C GLU A 10 9.13 10.48 -12.00
N CYS A 11 8.49 11.17 -11.05
CA CYS A 11 8.02 10.62 -9.79
C CYS A 11 6.70 11.30 -9.43
N ASP A 12 5.63 10.51 -9.37
CA ASP A 12 4.29 10.97 -8.98
C ASP A 12 4.08 10.72 -7.48
N LEU A 13 4.29 11.75 -6.66
CA LEU A 13 4.17 11.66 -5.22
C LEU A 13 2.82 12.25 -4.77
N PRO A 14 2.07 11.56 -3.88
CA PRO A 14 0.83 12.10 -3.38
C PRO A 14 1.08 13.35 -2.52
N GLY A 15 0.07 14.21 -2.43
CA GLY A 15 0.08 15.34 -1.51
C GLY A 15 0.15 14.84 -0.06
N ILE A 16 1.28 15.04 0.61
CA ILE A 16 1.48 14.64 2.00
C ILE A 16 1.96 15.81 2.84
N ASP A 17 1.34 15.97 4.01
CA ASP A 17 1.83 16.90 5.03
C ASP A 17 3.14 16.36 5.61
N SER A 18 4.22 17.12 5.40
CA SER A 18 5.54 16.74 5.88
C SER A 18 5.69 16.87 7.40
N THR A 19 4.81 17.57 8.12
CA THR A 19 4.97 17.81 9.57
C THR A 19 5.10 16.51 10.36
N ASN A 20 4.25 15.53 10.06
CA ASN A 20 4.15 14.22 10.71
C ASN A 20 5.20 13.20 10.26
N LEU A 21 6.08 13.56 9.31
CA LEU A 21 7.13 12.68 8.81
C LEU A 21 8.38 12.74 9.69
N SER A 22 8.96 11.57 9.94
CA SER A 22 10.29 11.44 10.55
C SER A 22 11.38 12.00 9.64
N CYS A 23 12.57 12.26 10.19
CA CYS A 23 13.70 12.80 9.42
C CYS A 23 14.06 11.94 8.20
N VAL A 24 14.00 10.60 8.32
CA VAL A 24 14.31 9.66 7.23
C VAL A 24 13.26 9.73 6.12
N GLN A 25 11.99 9.86 6.48
CA GLN A 25 10.87 9.96 5.54
C GLN A 25 10.84 11.32 4.84
N LYS A 26 11.13 12.40 5.58
CA LYS A 26 11.35 13.74 5.02
C LYS A 26 12.48 13.73 4.00
N TYR A 27 13.58 13.05 4.31
CA TYR A 27 14.69 12.92 3.38
C TYR A 27 14.25 12.23 2.08
N LEU A 28 13.53 11.10 2.18
CA LEU A 28 12.99 10.40 1.01
C LEU A 28 12.09 11.32 0.17
N LEU A 29 11.15 12.02 0.81
CA LEU A 29 10.25 12.95 0.13
C LEU A 29 11.02 14.03 -0.64
N TYR A 30 12.02 14.64 -0.01
CA TYR A 30 12.78 15.72 -0.63
C TYR A 30 13.73 15.23 -1.71
N ILE A 31 14.37 14.07 -1.54
CA ILE A 31 15.28 13.54 -2.56
C ILE A 31 14.52 13.01 -3.78
N CYS A 32 13.34 12.41 -3.61
CA CYS A 32 12.48 12.05 -4.75
C CYS A 32 12.06 13.30 -5.54
N ARG A 33 11.67 14.38 -4.85
CA ARG A 33 11.36 15.67 -5.51
C ARG A 33 12.56 16.25 -6.24
N ALA A 34 13.77 16.17 -5.66
CA ALA A 34 15.00 16.67 -6.28
C ALA A 34 15.38 15.88 -7.54
N VAL A 35 15.22 14.55 -7.53
CA VAL A 35 15.46 13.72 -8.72
C VAL A 35 14.40 13.99 -9.79
N SER A 36 13.14 14.16 -9.40
CA SER A 36 12.04 14.47 -10.32
C SER A 36 12.19 15.84 -10.99
N SER A 37 12.65 16.86 -10.24
CA SER A 37 12.88 18.20 -10.78
C SER A 37 14.21 18.36 -11.52
N GLY A 38 15.16 17.42 -11.36
CA GLY A 38 16.53 17.56 -11.83
C GLY A 38 17.39 18.53 -11.00
N VAL A 39 16.85 19.07 -9.89
CA VAL A 39 17.52 20.11 -9.09
C VAL A 39 17.59 19.68 -7.62
N CYS A 40 18.82 19.58 -7.10
CA CYS A 40 19.08 19.25 -5.70
C CYS A 40 19.72 20.44 -4.97
N SER A 41 19.14 20.85 -3.84
CA SER A 41 19.68 21.93 -3.03
C SER A 41 20.95 21.50 -2.28
N SER A 42 21.87 22.45 -2.06
CA SER A 42 23.09 22.21 -1.27
C SER A 42 22.77 21.65 0.12
N ASP A 43 21.71 22.15 0.76
CA ASP A 43 21.31 21.68 2.09
C ASP A 43 20.87 20.22 2.08
N LEU A 44 20.08 19.82 1.09
CA LEU A 44 19.67 18.42 0.92
C LEU A 44 20.86 17.51 0.62
N ALA A 45 21.79 17.95 -0.22
CA ALA A 45 22.99 17.21 -0.55
C ALA A 45 23.94 17.00 0.65
N LYS A 46 23.97 17.94 1.60
CA LYS A 46 24.76 17.85 2.85
C LYS A 46 24.08 16.98 3.91
N ARG A 47 22.75 16.85 3.90
CA ARG A 47 22.02 16.00 4.86
C ARG A 47 22.43 14.53 4.72
N GLN A 48 22.49 13.84 5.86
CA GLN A 48 22.74 12.40 5.90
C GLN A 48 21.42 11.62 5.79
N PRO A 49 21.33 10.56 4.96
CA PRO A 49 20.13 9.73 4.79
C PRO A 49 19.81 8.84 6.02
N GLY A 50 20.61 8.95 7.09
CA GLY A 50 20.52 8.17 8.31
C GLY A 50 21.46 6.96 8.34
N THR A 51 21.59 6.35 9.53
CA THR A 51 22.39 5.14 9.76
C THR A 51 21.74 3.94 9.09
N LEU A 52 22.51 3.18 8.31
CA LEU A 52 22.02 1.96 7.66
C LEU A 52 21.52 0.98 8.72
N LYS A 53 20.26 0.57 8.60
CA LYS A 53 19.71 -0.55 9.35
C LYS A 53 19.09 -1.49 8.33
N LEU A 54 19.54 -2.75 8.26
CA LEU A 54 19.09 -3.69 7.24
C LEU A 54 17.55 -3.86 7.24
N ALA A 55 16.92 -3.73 8.41
CA ALA A 55 15.47 -3.77 8.57
C ALA A 55 14.72 -2.51 8.11
N ARG A 56 15.40 -1.49 7.58
CA ARG A 56 14.80 -0.20 7.17
C ARG A 56 15.10 0.10 5.71
N TRP A 57 14.28 -0.46 4.83
CA TRP A 57 14.31 -0.26 3.38
C TRP A 57 14.41 1.24 3.00
N LEU A 58 13.69 2.14 3.69
CA LEU A 58 13.77 3.61 3.52
C LEU A 58 15.21 4.17 3.53
N THR A 59 16.07 3.68 4.43
CA THR A 59 17.46 4.19 4.50
C THR A 59 18.29 3.71 3.31
N THR A 60 18.02 2.50 2.83
CA THR A 60 18.70 1.93 1.65
C THR A 60 18.33 2.71 0.40
N GLU A 61 17.03 2.97 0.19
CA GLU A 61 16.56 3.77 -0.95
C GLU A 61 17.10 5.18 -0.95
N ASN A 62 17.06 5.86 0.21
CA ASN A 62 17.65 7.19 0.37
C ASN A 62 19.12 7.23 -0.04
N ARG A 63 19.88 6.16 0.22
CA ARG A 63 21.28 6.05 -0.18
C ARG A 63 21.44 5.75 -1.67
N ILE A 64 20.58 4.93 -2.26
CA ILE A 64 20.56 4.67 -3.71
C ILE A 64 20.27 5.97 -4.47
N LEU A 65 19.23 6.72 -4.07
CA LEU A 65 18.89 8.01 -4.67
C LEU A 65 20.03 9.03 -4.47
N ARG A 66 20.68 9.03 -3.30
CA ARG A 66 21.85 9.89 -3.06
C ARG A 66 23.04 9.50 -3.94
N LEU A 67 23.28 8.21 -4.13
CA LEU A 67 24.33 7.72 -5.01
C LEU A 67 24.09 8.18 -6.45
N TYR A 68 22.84 8.10 -6.93
CA TYR A 68 22.45 8.56 -8.25
C TYR A 68 22.79 10.03 -8.50
N ILE A 69 22.34 10.94 -7.62
CA ILE A 69 22.62 12.39 -7.78
C ILE A 69 24.10 12.77 -7.61
N LEU A 70 24.94 11.85 -7.14
CA LEU A 70 26.39 12.02 -6.98
C LEU A 70 27.20 11.30 -8.07
N THR A 71 26.54 10.64 -9.02
CA THR A 71 27.19 9.85 -10.08
C THR A 71 26.90 10.48 -11.44
N ALA A 72 27.93 11.03 -12.10
CA ALA A 72 27.75 11.74 -13.37
C ALA A 72 27.34 10.80 -14.52
N ASN A 73 27.84 9.57 -14.50
CA ASN A 73 27.52 8.52 -15.48
C ASN A 73 27.01 7.27 -14.73
N PRO A 74 25.75 7.26 -14.27
CA PRO A 74 25.20 6.14 -13.51
C PRO A 74 25.08 4.90 -14.40
N SER A 75 25.34 3.71 -13.83
CA SER A 75 25.17 2.45 -14.56
C SER A 75 23.68 2.18 -14.83
N ASN A 76 23.38 1.35 -15.83
CA ASN A 76 22.02 0.95 -16.16
C ASN A 76 21.30 0.29 -14.97
N GLU A 77 22.03 -0.47 -14.15
CA GLU A 77 21.51 -1.09 -12.93
C GLU A 77 21.10 -0.04 -11.90
N LEU A 78 21.93 0.99 -11.69
CA LEU A 78 21.60 2.09 -10.78
C LEU A 78 20.40 2.88 -11.28
N ILE A 79 20.35 3.21 -12.57
CA ILE A 79 19.20 3.89 -13.19
C ILE A 79 17.93 3.06 -12.97
N THR A 80 17.99 1.75 -13.22
CA THR A 80 16.84 0.85 -13.04
C THR A 80 16.33 0.85 -11.61
N LEU A 81 17.22 0.79 -10.62
CA LEU A 81 16.83 0.87 -9.20
C LEU A 81 16.20 2.23 -8.85
N VAL A 82 16.75 3.33 -9.36
CA VAL A 82 16.23 4.68 -9.11
C VAL A 82 14.83 4.84 -9.73
N VAL A 83 14.65 4.38 -10.97
CA VAL A 83 13.34 4.37 -11.64
C VAL A 83 12.34 3.55 -10.83
N PHE A 84 12.72 2.38 -10.33
CA PHE A 84 11.86 1.56 -9.49
C PHE A 84 11.46 2.27 -8.19
N ILE A 85 12.42 2.90 -7.49
CA ILE A 85 12.13 3.65 -6.26
C ILE A 85 11.17 4.82 -6.54
N LEU A 86 11.41 5.57 -7.62
CA LEU A 86 10.63 6.78 -7.93
C LEU A 86 9.26 6.49 -8.53
N ARG A 87 9.08 5.38 -9.24
CA ARG A 87 7.80 5.04 -9.89
C ARG A 87 6.96 4.04 -9.11
N VAL A 88 7.55 3.26 -8.21
CA VAL A 88 6.86 2.18 -7.51
C VAL A 88 6.92 2.38 -6.00
N GLU A 89 8.10 2.25 -5.39
CA GLU A 89 8.21 2.14 -3.93
C GLU A 89 7.84 3.43 -3.21
N ALA A 90 8.46 4.56 -3.56
CA ALA A 90 8.22 5.82 -2.86
C ALA A 90 6.77 6.31 -3.02
N PRO A 91 6.19 6.38 -4.24
CA PRO A 91 4.77 6.72 -4.42
C PRO A 91 3.84 5.82 -3.59
N SER A 92 4.02 4.49 -3.68
CA SER A 92 3.16 3.54 -2.98
C SER A 92 3.25 3.69 -1.46
N TRP A 93 4.47 3.89 -0.93
CA TRP A 93 4.66 4.08 0.50
C TRP A 93 4.02 5.38 1.02
N PHE A 94 4.22 6.50 0.31
CA PHE A 94 3.58 7.75 0.68
C PHE A 94 2.06 7.67 0.54
N ARG A 95 1.55 6.94 -0.46
CA ARG A 95 0.11 6.69 -0.61
C ARG A 95 -0.46 5.97 0.59
N ILE A 96 0.21 4.94 1.10
CA ILE A 96 -0.20 4.23 2.33
C ILE A 96 -0.19 5.16 3.54
N LYS A 97 0.73 6.13 3.63
CA LYS A 97 0.72 7.11 4.74
C LYS A 97 -0.45 8.08 4.67
N VAL A 98 -0.82 8.52 3.47
CA VAL A 98 -1.99 9.39 3.26
C VAL A 98 -3.28 8.59 3.47
N HIS A 99 -3.43 7.48 2.75
CA HIS A 99 -4.57 6.56 2.77
C HIS A 99 -4.27 5.38 3.69
N HIS A 100 -4.08 5.70 4.97
CA HIS A 100 -3.67 4.73 5.97
C HIS A 100 -4.83 3.93 6.55
N SER A 101 -6.08 4.13 6.12
CA SER A 101 -7.19 3.34 6.65
C SER A 101 -7.10 1.88 6.19
N ILE A 102 -7.57 0.95 7.02
CA ILE A 102 -7.78 -0.45 6.65
C ILE A 102 -8.70 -0.58 5.43
N MET A 103 -9.63 0.37 5.27
CA MET A 103 -10.57 0.46 4.15
C MET A 103 -9.86 0.82 2.83
N ASP A 104 -8.70 1.47 2.90
CA ASP A 104 -7.91 1.85 1.73
C ASP A 104 -6.96 0.72 1.28
N GLY A 105 -6.89 -0.39 2.02
CA GLY A 105 -5.92 -1.47 1.81
C GLY A 105 -5.90 -2.00 0.37
N ALA A 106 -7.06 -2.41 -0.14
CA ALA A 106 -7.22 -2.95 -1.48
C ALA A 106 -6.87 -1.92 -2.58
N SER A 107 -7.28 -0.67 -2.37
CA SER A 107 -6.96 0.44 -3.26
C SER A 107 -5.44 0.73 -3.29
N ASN A 108 -4.78 0.66 -2.13
CA ASN A 108 -3.33 0.80 -2.02
C ASN A 108 -2.60 -0.34 -2.75
N LEU A 109 -3.04 -1.58 -2.61
CA LEU A 109 -2.42 -2.70 -3.32
C LEU A 109 -2.63 -2.61 -4.83
N LEU A 110 -3.83 -2.28 -5.29
CA LEU A 110 -4.09 -2.09 -6.72
C LEU A 110 -3.15 -1.02 -7.30
N HIS A 111 -3.00 0.10 -6.60
CA HIS A 111 -2.08 1.15 -7.02
C HIS A 111 -0.64 0.62 -7.12
N PHE A 112 -0.16 -0.10 -6.10
CA PHE A 112 1.16 -0.73 -6.13
C PHE A 112 1.33 -1.66 -7.33
N ILE A 113 0.38 -2.58 -7.57
CA ILE A 113 0.40 -3.51 -8.71
C ILE A 113 0.43 -2.76 -10.04
N ARG A 114 -0.38 -1.71 -10.19
CA ARG A 114 -0.39 -0.91 -11.42
C ARG A 114 0.93 -0.17 -11.62
N SER A 115 1.57 0.28 -10.54
CA SER A 115 2.88 0.92 -10.59
C SER A 115 3.98 -0.06 -11.00
N THR A 116 3.91 -1.35 -10.62
CA THR A 116 4.92 -2.34 -11.05
C THR A 116 4.86 -2.64 -12.55
N LEU A 117 3.73 -2.37 -13.22
CA LEU A 117 3.59 -2.55 -14.68
C LEU A 117 4.54 -1.66 -15.49
N TYR A 118 5.05 -0.56 -14.90
CA TYR A 118 6.09 0.27 -15.54
C TYR A 118 7.47 -0.40 -15.55
N SER A 119 7.67 -1.47 -14.77
CA SER A 119 8.94 -2.19 -14.72
C SER A 119 9.03 -3.26 -15.83
N PRO A 120 10.22 -3.58 -16.35
CA PRO A 120 10.41 -4.70 -17.27
C PRO A 120 9.91 -6.04 -16.70
N LYS A 121 9.41 -6.94 -17.56
CA LYS A 121 8.78 -8.20 -17.14
C LYS A 121 9.65 -9.06 -16.20
N LYS A 122 10.95 -9.13 -16.47
CA LYS A 122 11.96 -9.78 -15.60
C LYS A 122 11.89 -9.34 -14.13
N TYR A 123 11.54 -8.09 -13.85
CA TYR A 123 11.41 -7.58 -12.48
C TYR A 123 10.00 -7.81 -11.94
N GLN A 124 8.96 -7.68 -12.77
CA GLN A 124 7.59 -8.03 -12.40
C GLN A 124 7.52 -9.47 -11.89
N ASP A 125 8.14 -10.41 -12.59
CA ASP A 125 8.15 -11.84 -12.21
C ASP A 125 8.81 -12.11 -10.85
N LYS A 126 9.64 -11.18 -10.35
CA LYS A 126 10.23 -11.23 -9.00
C LYS A 126 9.39 -10.51 -7.95
N ILE A 127 8.68 -9.46 -8.35
CA ILE A 127 7.86 -8.65 -7.46
C ILE A 127 6.54 -9.35 -7.17
N GLU A 128 5.88 -9.89 -8.19
CA GLU A 128 4.56 -10.54 -8.09
C GLU A 128 4.50 -11.57 -6.93
N PRO A 129 5.44 -12.55 -6.81
CA PRO A 129 5.41 -13.49 -5.69
C PRO A 129 5.54 -12.83 -4.31
N VAL A 130 6.36 -11.79 -4.20
CA VAL A 130 6.57 -11.04 -2.94
C VAL A 130 5.30 -10.25 -2.59
N SER A 131 4.64 -9.66 -3.58
CA SER A 131 3.37 -8.97 -3.41
C SER A 131 2.25 -9.92 -2.99
N SER A 132 2.18 -11.12 -3.58
CA SER A 132 1.19 -12.14 -3.18
C SER A 132 1.36 -12.56 -1.72
N CYS A 133 2.60 -12.73 -1.24
CA CYS A 133 2.85 -13.05 0.18
C CYS A 133 2.39 -11.94 1.14
N ASN A 134 2.31 -10.69 0.66
CA ASN A 134 1.90 -9.53 1.44
C ASN A 134 0.43 -9.14 1.23
N ALA A 135 -0.34 -9.93 0.47
CA ALA A 135 -1.74 -9.67 0.12
C ALA A 135 -2.73 -9.96 1.26
N TYR A 136 -2.31 -9.79 2.52
CA TYR A 136 -3.18 -9.93 3.68
C TYR A 136 -4.40 -8.99 3.61
N PHE A 137 -4.21 -7.76 3.11
CA PHE A 137 -5.31 -6.82 2.95
C PHE A 137 -6.33 -7.21 1.87
N GLU A 138 -6.01 -8.22 1.06
CA GLU A 138 -6.91 -8.75 0.03
C GLU A 138 -7.80 -9.87 0.55
N ALA A 139 -7.68 -10.25 1.82
CA ALA A 139 -8.59 -11.23 2.39
C ALA A 139 -10.05 -10.77 2.17
N PRO A 140 -10.97 -11.71 1.84
CA PRO A 140 -12.34 -11.38 1.46
C PRO A 140 -13.07 -10.47 2.47
N GLU A 141 -12.74 -10.58 3.75
CA GLU A 141 -13.28 -9.74 4.82
C GLU A 141 -12.84 -8.29 4.72
N HIS A 142 -11.55 -8.05 4.46
CA HIS A 142 -10.98 -6.71 4.27
C HIS A 142 -11.46 -6.08 2.97
N MET A 143 -11.57 -6.88 1.91
CA MET A 143 -12.12 -6.47 0.63
C MET A 143 -13.57 -6.00 0.74
N ARG A 144 -14.42 -6.76 1.44
CA ARG A 144 -15.81 -6.35 1.70
C ARG A 144 -15.90 -5.08 2.52
N LEU A 145 -15.00 -4.89 3.49
CA LEU A 145 -14.91 -3.65 4.27
C LEU A 145 -14.57 -2.46 3.38
N ALA A 146 -13.57 -2.58 2.51
CA ALA A 146 -13.22 -1.54 1.54
C ALA A 146 -14.39 -1.19 0.61
N MET A 147 -15.02 -2.22 0.04
CA MET A 147 -16.18 -2.08 -0.86
C MET A 147 -17.39 -1.42 -0.19
N LEU A 148 -17.62 -1.69 1.09
CA LEU A 148 -18.73 -1.09 1.84
C LEU A 148 -18.57 0.43 2.01
N THR A 149 -17.33 0.91 1.92
CA THR A 149 -16.98 2.33 2.06
C THR A 149 -16.64 3.02 0.74
N ASP A 150 -16.78 2.32 -0.39
CA ASP A 150 -16.50 2.86 -1.72
C ASP A 150 -17.47 4.00 -2.06
N GLU A 151 -16.99 5.05 -2.72
CA GLU A 151 -17.83 6.16 -3.19
C GLU A 151 -18.89 5.72 -4.20
N ARG A 152 -18.61 4.65 -4.95
CA ARG A 152 -19.48 4.08 -5.99
C ARG A 152 -20.59 3.26 -5.36
N CYS A 153 -21.82 3.74 -5.51
CA CYS A 153 -23.01 3.13 -4.92
C CYS A 153 -23.19 1.65 -5.27
N HIS A 154 -22.96 1.25 -6.53
CA HIS A 154 -23.14 -0.14 -6.97
C HIS A 154 -22.18 -1.13 -6.26
N ILE A 155 -20.97 -0.70 -5.89
CA ILE A 155 -19.99 -1.52 -5.16
C ILE A 155 -20.42 -1.68 -3.70
N ARG A 156 -20.88 -0.59 -3.07
CA ARG A 156 -21.45 -0.67 -1.71
C ARG A 156 -22.61 -1.66 -1.66
N LYS A 157 -23.55 -1.57 -2.62
CA LYS A 157 -24.68 -2.49 -2.73
C LYS A 157 -24.23 -3.95 -2.90
N LEU A 158 -23.18 -4.19 -3.68
CA LEU A 158 -22.60 -5.52 -3.84
C LEU A 158 -22.02 -6.04 -2.52
N ALA A 159 -21.23 -5.22 -1.81
CA ALA A 159 -20.67 -5.56 -0.51
C ALA A 159 -21.76 -5.90 0.52
N SER A 160 -22.79 -5.06 0.65
CA SER A 160 -23.90 -5.28 1.57
C SER A 160 -24.60 -6.61 1.30
N ARG A 161 -24.86 -6.95 0.03
CA ARG A 161 -25.47 -8.24 -0.36
C ARG A 161 -24.58 -9.43 0.02
N GLN A 162 -23.27 -9.33 -0.24
CA GLN A 162 -22.31 -10.38 0.10
C GLN A 162 -22.23 -10.59 1.62
N ILE A 163 -22.20 -9.51 2.41
CA ILE A 163 -22.14 -9.59 3.88
C ILE A 163 -23.42 -10.20 4.44
N ILE A 164 -24.60 -9.77 3.96
CA ILE A 164 -25.88 -10.36 4.38
C ILE A 164 -25.90 -11.85 4.05
N LYS A 165 -25.49 -12.24 2.84
CA LYS A 165 -25.40 -13.66 2.44
C LYS A 165 -24.46 -14.44 3.36
N ALA A 166 -23.31 -13.88 3.70
CA ALA A 166 -22.34 -14.51 4.60
C ALA A 166 -22.91 -14.75 6.00
N ARG A 167 -23.62 -13.76 6.57
CA ARG A 167 -24.30 -13.89 7.88
C ARG A 167 -25.43 -14.90 7.89
N VAL A 168 -26.06 -15.16 6.74
CA VAL A 168 -27.09 -16.21 6.63
C VAL A 168 -26.44 -17.60 6.63
N ILE A 169 -25.26 -17.74 6.04
CA ILE A 169 -24.51 -19.00 5.97
C ILE A 169 -23.91 -19.34 7.33
N ASP A 170 -23.36 -18.35 8.03
CA ASP A 170 -22.77 -18.47 9.37
C ASP A 170 -23.36 -17.41 10.32
N PRO A 171 -24.53 -17.71 10.92
CA PRO A 171 -25.24 -16.75 11.79
C PRO A 171 -24.61 -16.57 13.17
N ASP A 172 -23.88 -17.59 13.64
CA ASP A 172 -23.34 -17.61 15.00
C ASP A 172 -21.94 -16.97 15.10
N ASP A 173 -21.17 -16.90 13.99
CA ASP A 173 -19.81 -16.31 13.93
C ASP A 173 -18.90 -16.82 15.06
N ASN A 174 -19.13 -18.06 15.51
CA ASN A 174 -18.44 -18.69 16.65
C ASN A 174 -17.24 -19.53 16.19
N CYS A 175 -17.01 -19.62 14.88
CA CYS A 175 -15.87 -20.35 14.33
C CYS A 175 -14.61 -19.47 14.30
N VAL A 176 -13.46 -20.08 14.62
CA VAL A 176 -12.16 -19.43 14.42
C VAL A 176 -11.92 -19.35 12.91
N HIS A 177 -11.97 -18.13 12.36
CA HIS A 177 -11.69 -17.89 10.95
C HIS A 177 -10.20 -18.14 10.66
N ARG A 178 -9.91 -19.18 9.89
CA ARG A 178 -8.56 -19.40 9.39
C ARG A 178 -8.27 -18.37 8.32
N PHE A 179 -7.29 -17.51 8.59
CA PHE A 179 -6.86 -16.52 7.63
C PHE A 179 -6.26 -17.21 6.38
N PHE A 180 -6.81 -16.91 5.21
CA PHE A 180 -6.34 -17.41 3.92
C PHE A 180 -5.86 -16.22 3.07
N ILE A 181 -4.67 -16.34 2.50
CA ILE A 181 -4.14 -15.36 1.55
C ILE A 181 -4.71 -15.73 0.16
N PRO A 182 -5.58 -14.90 -0.43
CA PRO A 182 -6.15 -15.21 -1.73
C PRO A 182 -5.11 -15.07 -2.85
N ALA A 183 -5.36 -15.77 -3.96
CA ALA A 183 -4.60 -15.56 -5.18
C ALA A 183 -4.93 -14.16 -5.74
N VAL A 184 -3.90 -13.34 -5.92
CA VAL A 184 -4.04 -11.97 -6.42
C VAL A 184 -4.03 -11.95 -7.94
N ASN A 185 -5.02 -11.27 -8.53
CA ASN A 185 -5.09 -10.99 -9.95
C ASN A 185 -4.28 -9.74 -10.30
N PHE A 186 -3.02 -9.93 -10.74
CA PHE A 186 -2.14 -8.83 -11.16
C PHE A 186 -2.61 -8.09 -12.43
N ARG A 187 -3.64 -8.60 -13.11
CA ARG A 187 -4.24 -7.97 -14.30
C ARG A 187 -5.52 -7.20 -13.99
N ALA A 188 -5.90 -7.10 -12.72
CA ALA A 188 -7.10 -6.39 -12.30
C ALA A 188 -7.04 -4.90 -12.67
N THR A 189 -8.13 -4.38 -13.21
CA THR A 189 -8.30 -2.95 -13.50
C THR A 189 -8.98 -2.20 -12.36
N ASP A 190 -9.79 -2.93 -11.57
CA ASP A 190 -10.47 -2.47 -10.37
C ASP A 190 -10.01 -3.29 -9.18
N TYR A 191 -10.03 -2.71 -7.97
CA TYR A 191 -9.59 -3.43 -6.79
C TYR A 191 -10.58 -4.55 -6.46
N VAL A 192 -11.86 -4.40 -6.81
CA VAL A 192 -12.89 -5.44 -6.62
C VAL A 192 -12.54 -6.74 -7.34
N ASP A 193 -11.75 -6.67 -8.42
CA ASP A 193 -11.33 -7.82 -9.23
C ASP A 193 -9.95 -8.36 -8.83
N LEU A 194 -9.35 -7.88 -7.73
CA LEU A 194 -8.05 -8.35 -7.24
C LEU A 194 -8.08 -9.79 -6.77
N ILE A 195 -9.25 -10.30 -6.35
CA ILE A 195 -9.40 -11.67 -5.85
C ILE A 195 -10.48 -12.41 -6.62
N ASP A 196 -10.31 -13.72 -6.73
CA ASP A 196 -11.39 -14.60 -7.18
C ASP A 196 -12.37 -14.86 -6.03
N TRP A 197 -13.50 -14.16 -6.08
CA TRP A 197 -14.59 -14.29 -5.11
C TRP A 197 -15.22 -15.68 -5.07
N GLN A 198 -15.14 -16.48 -6.14
CA GLN A 198 -15.68 -17.83 -6.17
C GLN A 198 -14.75 -18.83 -5.46
N ALA A 199 -13.45 -18.60 -5.54
CA ALA A 199 -12.44 -19.39 -4.83
C ALA A 199 -12.33 -19.04 -3.33
N CYS A 200 -12.98 -17.97 -2.90
CA CYS A 200 -12.91 -17.47 -1.53
C CYS A 200 -14.10 -17.94 -0.68
N ASN A 201 -13.82 -18.29 0.58
CA ASN A 201 -14.86 -18.62 1.55
C ASN A 201 -15.75 -17.40 1.84
N VAL A 202 -17.05 -17.67 2.01
CA VAL A 202 -18.04 -16.64 2.32
C VAL A 202 -18.16 -16.51 3.85
N THR A 203 -17.21 -15.82 4.47
CA THR A 203 -17.24 -15.51 5.91
C THR A 203 -17.76 -14.08 6.17
N PRO A 204 -18.57 -13.89 7.23
CA PRO A 204 -18.99 -12.55 7.64
C PRO A 204 -17.79 -11.80 8.24
N PRO A 205 -17.52 -10.54 7.86
CA PRO A 205 -16.38 -9.81 8.42
C PRO A 205 -16.63 -9.48 9.89
N THR A 206 -15.79 -10.00 10.80
CA THR A 206 -15.96 -9.78 12.26
C THR A 206 -15.93 -8.28 12.62
N ILE A 207 -15.14 -7.48 11.91
CA ILE A 207 -15.07 -6.01 12.08
C ILE A 207 -16.43 -5.33 11.81
N LEU A 208 -17.28 -5.96 11.00
CA LEU A 208 -18.60 -5.45 10.65
C LEU A 208 -19.71 -6.00 11.57
N ARG A 209 -19.40 -6.83 12.57
CA ARG A 209 -20.41 -7.41 13.49
C ARG A 209 -21.29 -6.36 14.18
N GLN A 210 -20.73 -5.18 14.44
CA GLN A 210 -21.44 -4.05 15.03
C GLN A 210 -22.49 -3.41 14.10
N ILE A 211 -22.36 -3.58 12.78
CA ILE A 211 -23.33 -3.07 11.81
C ILE A 211 -24.42 -4.11 11.64
N ASN A 212 -25.66 -3.76 11.94
CA ASN A 212 -26.76 -4.73 11.87
C ASN A 212 -27.20 -4.97 10.41
N SER A 213 -27.86 -6.10 10.15
CA SER A 213 -28.28 -6.45 8.78
C SER A 213 -29.36 -5.50 8.23
N HIS A 214 -30.12 -4.82 9.07
CA HIS A 214 -31.12 -3.85 8.65
C HIS A 214 -30.47 -2.57 8.08
N GLU A 215 -29.38 -2.11 8.67
CA GLU A 215 -28.53 -1.02 8.15
C GLU A 215 -27.94 -1.38 6.77
N LEU A 216 -27.45 -2.61 6.61
CA LEU A 216 -26.97 -3.10 5.31
C LEU A 216 -28.08 -3.17 4.26
N LEU A 217 -29.32 -3.51 4.65
CA LEU A 217 -30.47 -3.50 3.76
C LEU A 217 -30.81 -2.08 3.28
N LYS A 218 -30.72 -1.07 4.17
CA LYS A 218 -30.89 0.34 3.80
C LYS A 218 -29.87 0.78 2.74
N MET A 219 -28.61 0.34 2.85
CA MET A 219 -27.59 0.62 1.82
C MET A 219 -27.94 0.02 0.45
N ILE A 220 -28.68 -1.09 0.41
CA ILE A 220 -29.11 -1.73 -0.84
C ILE A 220 -30.27 -0.96 -1.48
N GLN A 221 -31.22 -0.51 -0.67
CA GLN A 221 -32.46 0.10 -1.13
C GLN A 221 -32.27 1.58 -1.47
N ASP A 222 -31.68 2.37 -0.57
CA ASP A 222 -31.62 3.82 -0.68
C ASP A 222 -30.27 4.32 -1.19
N TYR A 223 -30.25 5.52 -1.76
CA TYR A 223 -29.00 6.28 -1.89
C TYR A 223 -28.67 6.86 -0.52
N VAL A 224 -27.86 6.14 0.26
CA VAL A 224 -27.37 6.60 1.56
C VAL A 224 -26.01 7.29 1.36
N PRO A 225 -25.89 8.59 1.67
CA PRO A 225 -24.60 9.28 1.70
C PRO A 225 -23.70 8.69 2.79
N MET A 226 -22.39 8.76 2.57
CA MET A 226 -21.40 8.09 3.43
C MET A 226 -21.09 8.87 4.73
N ASP A 227 -21.47 10.15 4.78
CA ASP A 227 -21.23 11.08 5.89
C ASP A 227 -21.82 10.62 7.24
N GLY A 228 -22.88 9.81 7.21
CA GLY A 228 -23.55 9.28 8.42
C GLY A 228 -22.97 7.99 9.00
N TRP A 229 -22.00 7.33 8.35
CA TRP A 229 -21.52 6.02 8.79
C TRP A 229 -20.22 6.09 9.60
N ASN A 230 -20.26 5.63 10.85
CA ASN A 230 -19.10 5.61 11.73
C ASN A 230 -18.41 4.24 11.73
N PHE A 231 -17.51 4.01 10.77
CA PHE A 231 -16.66 2.82 10.75
C PHE A 231 -15.46 2.98 11.71
N ILE A 232 -15.05 1.90 12.38
CA ILE A 232 -13.83 1.92 13.18
C ILE A 232 -12.64 2.16 12.26
N LYS A 233 -11.88 3.21 12.57
CA LYS A 233 -10.70 3.63 11.80
C LYS A 233 -9.47 2.89 12.30
N PHE A 234 -9.23 1.68 11.80
CA PHE A 234 -7.95 1.01 11.98
C PHE A 234 -6.96 1.42 10.90
N PRO A 235 -5.68 1.65 11.23
CA PRO A 235 -4.67 1.82 10.21
C PRO A 235 -4.36 0.50 9.49
N SER A 236 -4.26 0.51 8.16
CA SER A 236 -3.76 -0.60 7.33
C SER A 236 -2.29 -0.88 7.63
N HIS A 237 -1.48 0.17 7.80
CA HIS A 237 -0.05 0.01 8.11
C HIS A 237 0.33 0.77 9.38
N THR A 238 0.67 0.04 10.44
CA THR A 238 1.15 0.66 11.70
C THR A 238 2.67 0.76 11.72
N GLN A 239 3.20 1.77 12.42
CA GLN A 239 4.65 1.82 12.74
C GLN A 239 5.11 0.60 13.55
N ILE A 240 4.19 -0.11 14.22
CA ILE A 240 4.50 -1.35 14.93
C ILE A 240 4.86 -2.45 13.94
N VAL A 241 4.15 -2.57 12.81
CA VAL A 241 4.54 -3.49 11.72
C VAL A 241 5.96 -3.19 11.24
N GLU A 242 6.30 -1.90 11.02
CA GLU A 242 7.68 -1.50 10.63
C GLU A 242 8.74 -1.88 11.70
N ARG A 243 8.39 -1.81 12.99
CA ARG A 243 9.29 -2.17 14.11
C ARG A 243 9.42 -3.68 14.30
N ILE A 244 8.35 -4.44 14.05
CA ILE A 244 8.33 -5.89 14.20
C ILE A 244 9.19 -6.55 13.13
N VAL A 245 9.23 -6.02 11.89
CA VAL A 245 10.17 -6.49 10.85
C VAL A 245 11.62 -6.44 11.33
N LYS A 246 11.99 -5.42 12.12
CA LYS A 246 13.32 -5.33 12.75
C LYS A 246 13.57 -6.47 13.74
N LEU A 247 12.60 -6.77 14.59
CA LEU A 247 12.70 -7.87 15.56
C LEU A 247 12.80 -9.23 14.85
N PHE A 248 11.98 -9.48 13.82
CA PHE A 248 12.06 -10.72 13.04
C PHE A 248 13.41 -10.87 12.33
N THR A 249 13.93 -9.79 11.73
CA THR A 249 15.25 -9.80 11.08
C THR A 249 16.39 -10.03 12.09
N GLU A 250 16.27 -9.51 13.31
CA GLU A 250 17.23 -9.77 14.39
C GLU A 250 17.14 -11.22 14.90
N ALA A 251 15.94 -11.77 15.00
CA ALA A 251 15.69 -13.15 15.40
C ALA A 251 16.14 -14.17 14.34
N SER A 252 15.97 -13.88 13.05
CA SER A 252 16.35 -14.78 11.94
C SER A 252 17.85 -14.85 11.67
N ARG A 253 18.66 -14.05 12.37
CA ARG A 253 20.13 -14.08 12.29
C ARG A 253 20.77 -15.01 13.33
N LYS A 254 19.94 -15.68 14.13
CA LYS A 254 20.31 -16.80 14.99
C LYS A 254 19.94 -18.10 14.31
#